data_AF-A0A147K991-F1
#
_entry.id   AF-A0A147K991-F1
#
_cell.length_a   1.000
_cell.length_b   1.000
_cell.length_c   1.000
_cell.angle_alpha   90.00
_cell.angle_beta   90.00
_cell.angle_gamma   90.00
#
_symmetry.space_group_name_H-M   'P 1'
#
loop_
_entity.id
_entity.type
_entity.pdbx_description
1 polymer ?
#
loop_
_entity_poly.entity_id
_entity_poly.type
_entity_poly.pdbx_seq_one_letter_code
_entity_poly.pdbx_strand_id
1 'polypeptide(L)'
;MNKFGEGLRLKCTKRKDMEEVKRVCSIIENGFISYYGHDFYGFQLTINQATLLLKDKVKPYSQQDASKIVSDLLVEKGYFVSRSFQGHSNYYLTISNGKDKANILVRNLQHDPSYKTSPHPVYKIDAFSSRASQNTKYPLLDFIVGYNMMDESFACLPIEQFKVKRSKIVHSKNGQNHEFYHSWKELDHFLRKRAVSQ
;
A
#
# COMPACT_ATOMS: atom_id res chain seq x y z
N MET A 1 11.79 49.50 -6.93
CA MET A 1 11.29 48.17 -6.53
C MET A 1 12.10 47.12 -7.28
N ASN A 2 13.13 46.56 -6.65
CA ASN A 2 13.97 45.54 -7.29
C ASN A 2 13.28 44.18 -7.20
N LYS A 3 12.96 43.59 -8.35
CA LYS A 3 12.56 42.18 -8.46
C LYS A 3 13.82 41.33 -8.29
N PHE A 4 14.14 40.93 -7.06
CA PHE A 4 15.14 39.90 -6.81
C PHE A 4 14.44 38.55 -6.54
N GLY A 5 14.82 37.53 -7.32
CA GLY A 5 14.65 36.12 -6.98
C GLY A 5 13.52 35.39 -7.73
N GLU A 6 13.70 35.10 -9.02
CA GLU A 6 12.99 33.97 -9.64
C GLU A 6 13.58 32.67 -9.08
N GLY A 7 12.88 32.05 -8.13
CA GLY A 7 13.32 30.80 -7.51
C GLY A 7 13.20 29.63 -8.47
N LEU A 8 14.30 28.92 -8.72
CA LEU A 8 14.30 27.67 -9.48
C LEU A 8 13.55 26.59 -8.67
N ARG A 9 12.42 26.10 -9.18
CA ARG A 9 11.63 25.05 -8.52
C ARG A 9 11.89 23.70 -9.18
N LEU A 10 12.71 22.87 -8.54
CA LEU A 10 12.94 21.49 -8.97
C LEU A 10 11.91 20.56 -8.33
N LYS A 11 11.15 19.84 -9.16
CA LYS A 11 10.18 18.84 -8.70
C LYS A 11 10.88 17.48 -8.58
N CYS A 12 11.27 17.11 -7.36
CA CYS A 12 11.85 15.81 -7.07
C CYS A 12 10.75 14.85 -6.62
N THR A 13 10.63 13.66 -7.24
CA THR A 13 9.58 12.69 -6.94
C THR A 13 10.09 11.46 -6.18
N LYS A 14 11.41 11.23 -6.12
CA LYS A 14 12.01 10.12 -5.38
C LYS A 14 13.06 10.61 -4.38
N ARG A 15 13.28 9.82 -3.32
CA ARG A 15 14.24 10.13 -2.26
C ARG A 15 15.69 10.20 -2.75
N LYS A 16 16.08 9.32 -3.69
CA LYS A 16 17.41 9.34 -4.31
C LYS A 16 17.67 10.66 -5.06
N ASP A 17 16.68 11.13 -5.81
CA ASP A 17 16.76 12.40 -6.56
C ASP A 17 16.99 13.59 -5.61
N MET A 18 16.42 13.55 -4.41
CA MET A 18 16.61 14.59 -3.40
C MET A 18 18.03 14.59 -2.81
N GLU A 19 18.61 13.42 -2.55
CA GLU A 19 20.00 13.32 -2.08
C GLU A 19 20.98 13.81 -3.16
N GLU A 20 20.69 13.51 -4.41
CA GLU A 20 21.45 13.99 -5.56
C GLU A 20 21.34 15.50 -5.74
N VAL A 21 20.15 16.08 -5.63
CA VAL A 21 19.94 17.54 -5.66
C VAL A 21 20.68 18.24 -4.52
N LYS A 22 20.63 17.69 -3.29
CA LYS A 22 21.41 18.24 -2.17
C LYS A 22 22.92 18.23 -2.45
N ARG A 23 23.40 17.14 -3.05
CA ARG A 23 24.81 17.01 -3.42
C ARG A 23 25.21 18.05 -4.47
N VAL A 24 24.39 18.23 -5.51
CA VAL A 24 24.61 19.22 -6.57
C VAL A 24 24.57 20.65 -6.00
N CYS A 25 23.59 20.97 -5.15
CA CYS A 25 23.52 22.28 -4.49
C CYS A 25 24.77 22.57 -3.65
N SER A 26 25.26 21.60 -2.88
CA SER A 26 26.47 21.76 -2.08
C SER A 26 27.73 21.96 -2.94
N ILE A 27 27.84 21.27 -4.08
CA ILE A 27 28.95 21.48 -5.02
C ILE A 27 28.93 22.90 -5.58
N ILE A 28 27.76 23.39 -5.99
CA ILE A 28 27.59 24.73 -6.54
C ILE A 28 27.95 25.78 -5.47
N GLU A 29 27.39 25.66 -4.26
CA GLU A 29 27.65 26.58 -3.15
C GLU A 29 29.14 26.65 -2.79
N ASN A 30 29.80 25.49 -2.66
CA ASN A 30 31.24 25.42 -2.40
C ASN A 30 32.07 26.01 -3.53
N GLY A 31 31.65 25.84 -4.79
CA GLY A 31 32.30 26.46 -5.95
C GLY A 31 32.22 27.99 -5.91
N PHE A 32 31.06 28.54 -5.54
CA PHE A 32 30.88 29.98 -5.39
C PHE A 32 31.68 30.56 -4.22
N ILE A 33 31.69 29.88 -3.06
CA ILE A 33 32.49 30.29 -1.90
C ILE A 33 34.00 30.28 -2.24
N SER A 34 34.46 29.26 -2.96
CA SER A 34 35.86 29.14 -3.40
C SER A 34 36.27 30.28 -4.34
N TYR A 35 35.37 30.70 -5.23
CA TYR A 35 35.68 31.70 -6.26
C TYR A 35 35.49 33.15 -5.78
N TYR A 36 34.48 33.43 -4.96
CA TYR A 36 34.12 34.79 -4.53
C TYR A 36 34.45 35.10 -3.06
N GLY A 37 34.97 34.13 -2.31
CA GLY A 37 35.26 34.26 -0.88
C GLY A 37 34.02 34.09 0.01
N HIS A 38 34.25 34.01 1.32
CA HIS A 38 33.20 33.79 2.32
C HIS A 38 32.22 34.97 2.49
N ASP A 39 32.53 36.14 1.93
CA ASP A 39 31.70 37.35 2.01
C ASP A 39 30.55 37.38 0.99
N PHE A 40 30.36 36.30 0.22
CA PHE A 40 29.27 36.19 -0.74
C PHE A 40 27.92 35.90 -0.03
N TYR A 41 27.34 36.94 0.58
CA TYR A 41 26.03 36.93 1.24
C TYR A 41 24.82 37.00 0.27
N GLY A 42 25.00 36.64 -1.01
CA GLY A 42 23.99 36.85 -2.05
C GLY A 42 23.29 35.59 -2.54
N PHE A 43 23.89 34.41 -2.35
CA PHE A 43 23.36 33.16 -2.90
C PHE A 43 23.14 32.15 -1.79
N GLN A 44 22.13 32.42 -0.98
CA GLN A 44 21.62 31.41 -0.08
C GLN A 44 20.75 30.47 -0.89
N LEU A 45 21.30 29.29 -1.24
CA LEU A 45 20.52 28.15 -1.71
C LEU A 45 19.70 27.64 -0.52
N THR A 46 18.73 28.45 -0.09
CA THR A 46 17.78 28.09 0.94
C THR A 46 16.91 27.02 0.30
N ILE A 47 17.26 25.75 0.51
CA ILE A 47 16.32 24.66 0.34
C ILE A 47 15.23 24.98 1.34
N ASN A 48 14.20 25.68 0.87
CA ASN A 48 13.13 26.14 1.70
C ASN A 48 12.34 24.88 2.07
N GLN A 49 12.73 24.28 3.20
CA GLN A 49 12.07 23.10 3.75
C GLN A 49 10.61 23.42 4.07
N ALA A 50 10.21 24.71 4.12
CA ALA A 50 8.82 25.13 4.22
C ALA A 50 7.97 24.76 2.98
N THR A 51 8.57 24.57 1.80
CA THR A 51 7.89 23.99 0.63
C THR A 51 7.95 22.47 0.59
N LEU A 52 8.80 21.86 1.44
CA LEU A 52 8.56 20.54 1.99
C LEU A 52 7.65 20.70 3.21
N LEU A 53 6.40 21.12 2.97
CA LEU A 53 5.36 20.26 3.51
C LEU A 53 5.73 18.88 2.97
N LEU A 54 6.39 18.06 3.80
CA LEU A 54 6.26 16.62 3.78
C LEU A 54 4.75 16.38 3.85
N LYS A 55 4.08 16.60 2.73
CA LYS A 55 2.66 16.39 2.54
C LYS A 55 2.40 14.91 2.35
N ASP A 56 3.40 14.07 2.55
CA ASP A 56 3.17 12.73 3.01
C ASP A 56 3.26 12.75 4.54
N LYS A 57 2.27 13.41 5.19
CA LYS A 57 1.64 12.72 6.30
C LYS A 57 1.20 11.41 5.65
N VAL A 58 2.02 10.36 5.79
CA VAL A 58 1.66 9.00 5.38
C VAL A 58 0.25 8.84 5.88
N LYS A 59 -0.71 8.86 4.95
CA LYS A 59 -2.12 8.92 5.32
C LYS A 59 -2.30 7.68 6.18
N PRO A 60 -2.70 7.80 7.46
CA PRO A 60 -2.85 6.63 8.31
C PRO A 60 -3.78 5.67 7.58
N TYR A 61 -3.41 4.39 7.60
CA TYR A 61 -4.15 3.37 6.85
C TYR A 61 -5.65 3.52 7.13
N SER A 62 -6.42 3.81 6.09
CA SER A 62 -7.86 3.92 6.15
C SER A 62 -8.45 2.63 5.62
N GLN A 63 -9.09 1.87 6.51
CA GLN A 63 -9.76 0.64 6.12
C GLN A 63 -10.87 0.90 5.08
N GLN A 64 -11.54 2.05 5.16
CA GLN A 64 -12.53 2.47 4.19
C GLN A 64 -11.93 2.73 2.80
N ASP A 65 -10.78 3.43 2.75
CA ASP A 65 -10.11 3.72 1.49
C ASP A 65 -9.56 2.45 0.85
N ALA A 66 -8.94 1.58 1.66
CA ALA A 66 -8.47 0.27 1.20
C ALA A 66 -9.61 -0.57 0.64
N SER A 67 -10.76 -0.62 1.32
CA SER A 67 -11.95 -1.33 0.83
C SER A 67 -12.53 -0.73 -0.45
N LYS A 68 -12.44 0.60 -0.62
CA LYS A 68 -12.83 1.26 -1.87
C LYS A 68 -11.89 0.86 -3.01
N ILE A 69 -10.58 0.96 -2.81
CA ILE A 69 -9.60 0.63 -3.86
C ILE A 69 -9.68 -0.85 -4.25
N VAL A 70 -9.76 -1.75 -3.27
CA VAL A 70 -9.93 -3.19 -3.57
C VAL A 70 -11.24 -3.45 -4.33
N SER A 71 -12.32 -2.76 -4.00
CA SER A 71 -13.57 -2.83 -4.76
C SER A 71 -13.37 -2.39 -6.21
N ASP A 72 -12.67 -1.28 -6.43
CA ASP A 72 -12.42 -0.74 -7.77
C ASP A 72 -11.56 -1.72 -8.59
N LEU A 73 -10.49 -2.29 -8.02
CA LEU A 73 -9.67 -3.34 -8.64
C LEU A 73 -10.47 -4.58 -9.05
N LEU A 74 -11.44 -4.99 -8.23
CA LEU A 74 -12.30 -6.14 -8.51
C LEU A 74 -13.31 -5.83 -9.63
N VAL A 75 -13.84 -4.60 -9.68
CA VAL A 75 -14.71 -4.14 -10.78
C VAL A 75 -13.94 -4.08 -12.10
N GLU A 76 -12.71 -3.56 -12.10
CA GLU A 76 -11.84 -3.54 -13.29
C GLU A 76 -11.55 -4.95 -13.84
N LYS A 77 -11.47 -5.94 -12.94
CA LYS A 77 -11.37 -7.37 -13.27
C LYS A 77 -12.65 -7.97 -13.85
N GLY A 78 -13.78 -7.26 -13.83
CA GLY A 78 -15.08 -7.69 -14.35
C GLY A 78 -16.03 -8.28 -13.31
N TYR A 79 -15.77 -8.11 -12.00
CA TYR A 79 -16.66 -8.58 -10.94
C TYR A 79 -17.74 -7.55 -10.59
N PHE A 80 -18.94 -8.04 -10.27
CA PHE A 80 -19.96 -7.24 -9.61
C PHE A 80 -19.63 -7.18 -8.11
N VAL A 81 -19.39 -5.98 -7.58
CA VAL A 81 -19.00 -5.79 -6.18
C VAL A 81 -20.10 -5.06 -5.41
N SER A 82 -20.55 -5.66 -4.31
CA SER A 82 -21.41 -5.03 -3.31
C SER A 82 -20.62 -4.75 -2.04
N ARG A 83 -20.71 -3.52 -1.53
CA ARG A 83 -20.04 -3.09 -0.31
C ARG A 83 -21.04 -3.05 0.82
N SER A 84 -20.83 -3.87 1.84
CA SER A 84 -21.59 -3.73 3.08
C SER A 84 -20.89 -2.72 3.98
N PHE A 85 -21.55 -1.59 4.25
CA PHE A 85 -21.08 -0.60 5.22
C PHE A 85 -21.89 -0.78 6.50
N GLN A 86 -21.53 -1.77 7.32
CA GLN A 86 -22.06 -1.84 8.68
C GLN A 86 -21.12 -1.08 9.59
N GLY A 87 -21.66 -0.11 10.34
CA GLY A 87 -20.96 0.83 11.24
C GLY A 87 -20.13 0.22 12.37
N HIS A 88 -19.86 -1.10 12.31
CA HIS A 88 -18.99 -1.82 13.23
C HIS A 88 -17.97 -2.67 12.46
N SER A 89 -16.79 -2.10 12.15
CA SER A 89 -15.51 -2.80 11.92
C SER A 89 -15.42 -3.88 10.82
N ASN A 90 -16.47 -4.06 10.03
CA ASN A 90 -16.69 -5.22 9.18
C ASN A 90 -16.81 -4.78 7.72
N TYR A 91 -15.69 -4.35 7.16
CA TYR A 91 -15.63 -4.05 5.73
C TYR A 91 -15.62 -5.35 4.94
N TYR A 92 -16.83 -5.85 4.67
CA TYR A 92 -17.04 -6.99 3.79
C TYR A 92 -17.42 -6.49 2.40
N LEU A 93 -16.70 -7.02 1.42
CA LEU A 93 -17.11 -6.98 0.03
C LEU A 93 -17.78 -8.30 -0.29
N THR A 94 -18.96 -8.27 -0.88
CA THR A 94 -19.51 -9.46 -1.54
C THR A 94 -19.31 -9.25 -3.02
N ILE A 95 -18.60 -10.17 -3.66
CA ILE A 95 -18.41 -10.14 -5.11
C ILE A 95 -19.23 -11.23 -5.78
N SER A 96 -19.54 -11.03 -7.05
CA SER A 96 -20.21 -12.01 -7.89
C SER A 96 -19.74 -11.96 -9.34
N ASN A 97 -19.77 -13.11 -10.01
CA ASN A 97 -19.65 -13.24 -11.47
C ASN A 97 -21.03 -13.39 -12.15
N GLY A 98 -22.12 -13.08 -11.44
CA GLY A 98 -23.51 -13.24 -11.89
C GLY A 98 -24.16 -14.57 -11.47
N LYS A 99 -23.37 -15.63 -11.25
CA LYS A 99 -23.86 -16.94 -10.79
C LYS A 99 -23.46 -17.21 -9.35
N ASP A 100 -22.17 -17.08 -9.07
CA ASP A 100 -21.58 -17.38 -7.79
C ASP A 100 -21.24 -16.12 -7.02
N LYS A 101 -21.13 -16.25 -5.70
CA LYS A 101 -20.77 -15.17 -4.79
C LYS A 101 -19.62 -15.59 -3.88
N ALA A 102 -18.79 -14.61 -3.53
CA ALA A 102 -17.73 -14.75 -2.53
C ALA A 102 -17.75 -13.55 -1.58
N ASN A 103 -17.62 -13.82 -0.28
CA ASN A 103 -17.49 -12.83 0.76
C ASN A 103 -16.02 -12.60 1.10
N ILE A 104 -15.60 -11.34 1.03
CA ILE A 104 -14.20 -10.92 1.16
C ILE A 104 -14.07 -9.97 2.33
N LEU A 105 -13.11 -10.25 3.21
CA LEU A 105 -12.68 -9.34 4.25
C LEU A 105 -11.44 -8.56 3.82
N VAL A 106 -11.52 -7.24 3.79
CA VAL A 106 -10.36 -6.39 3.47
C VAL A 106 -9.59 -6.05 4.75
N ARG A 107 -8.26 -6.10 4.68
CA ARG A 107 -7.33 -5.82 5.78
C ARG A 107 -6.10 -5.08 5.29
N ASN A 108 -5.35 -4.51 6.24
CA ASN A 108 -4.07 -3.90 5.94
C ASN A 108 -3.03 -4.98 5.64
N LEU A 109 -2.31 -4.83 4.52
CA LEU A 109 -1.12 -5.61 4.18
C LEU A 109 0.12 -4.84 4.65
N GLN A 110 0.61 -5.18 5.83
CA GLN A 110 1.66 -4.41 6.51
C GLN A 110 3.03 -5.00 6.22
N HIS A 111 4.08 -4.20 6.11
CA HIS A 111 5.44 -4.74 6.14
C HIS A 111 5.69 -5.49 7.45
N ASP A 112 6.27 -6.68 7.36
CA ASP A 112 6.68 -7.41 8.55
C ASP A 112 8.09 -6.96 9.00
N PRO A 113 8.23 -6.32 10.17
CA PRO A 113 9.52 -5.83 10.66
C PRO A 113 10.51 -6.94 11.01
N SER A 114 10.08 -8.20 11.09
CA SER A 114 10.95 -9.35 11.34
C SER A 114 11.82 -9.70 10.13
N TYR A 115 11.46 -9.20 8.94
CA TYR A 115 12.10 -9.52 7.66
C TYR A 115 12.83 -8.34 7.04
N LYS A 116 13.35 -7.41 7.86
CA LYS A 116 14.07 -6.19 7.42
C LYS A 116 15.26 -6.46 6.49
N THR A 117 15.90 -7.63 6.61
CA THR A 117 17.06 -8.03 5.81
C THR A 117 16.69 -8.86 4.58
N SER A 118 15.40 -9.16 4.37
CA SER A 118 14.95 -9.89 3.19
C SER A 118 15.25 -9.09 1.92
N PRO A 119 15.75 -9.72 0.84
CA PRO A 119 16.03 -9.05 -0.42
C PRO A 119 14.75 -8.55 -1.13
N HIS A 120 13.59 -9.10 -0.74
CA HIS A 120 12.28 -8.73 -1.28
C HIS A 120 11.32 -8.39 -0.13
N PRO A 121 10.40 -7.42 -0.32
CA PRO A 121 9.41 -7.07 0.69
C PRO A 121 8.64 -8.31 1.20
N VAL A 122 8.49 -8.37 2.51
CA VAL A 122 7.67 -9.38 3.19
C VAL A 122 6.59 -8.64 3.96
N TYR A 123 5.36 -9.13 3.80
CA TYR A 123 4.18 -8.53 4.39
C TYR A 123 3.49 -9.47 5.36
N LYS A 124 2.63 -8.90 6.19
CA LYS A 124 1.78 -9.59 7.15
C LYS A 124 0.35 -9.06 7.05
N ILE A 125 -0.60 -9.98 7.07
CA ILE A 125 -2.03 -9.70 7.19
C ILE A 125 -2.49 -10.18 8.56
N ASP A 126 -2.87 -9.25 9.43
CA ASP A 126 -3.55 -9.55 10.69
C ASP A 126 -5.07 -9.57 10.47
N ALA A 127 -5.61 -10.74 10.14
CA ALA A 127 -7.00 -10.91 9.74
C ALA A 127 -7.99 -10.69 10.91
N PHE A 128 -7.65 -11.25 12.08
CA PHE A 128 -8.53 -11.28 13.24
C PHE A 128 -7.84 -10.75 14.49
N SER A 129 -8.50 -9.80 15.17
CA SER A 129 -8.02 -9.21 16.43
C SER A 129 -7.99 -10.20 17.59
N SER A 130 -8.88 -11.19 17.60
CA SER A 130 -8.98 -12.23 18.65
C SER A 130 -9.47 -13.56 18.09
N ARG A 131 -9.32 -14.64 18.87
CA ARG A 131 -9.85 -15.97 18.50
C ARG A 131 -11.38 -15.99 18.47
N ALA A 132 -12.03 -15.25 19.36
CA ALA A 132 -13.49 -15.09 19.34
C ALA A 132 -13.96 -14.43 18.02
N SER A 133 -13.31 -13.33 17.62
CA SER A 133 -13.60 -12.65 16.35
C SER A 133 -13.40 -13.58 15.14
N GLN A 134 -12.36 -14.40 15.16
CA GLN A 134 -12.12 -15.41 14.14
C GLN A 134 -13.25 -16.44 14.09
N ASN A 135 -13.63 -17.03 15.22
CA ASN A 135 -14.69 -18.05 15.26
C ASN A 135 -16.04 -17.52 14.75
N THR A 136 -16.36 -16.25 15.01
CA THR A 136 -17.61 -15.63 14.53
C THR A 136 -17.56 -15.29 13.04
N LYS A 137 -16.41 -14.81 12.54
CA LYS A 137 -16.31 -14.28 11.16
C LYS A 137 -15.87 -15.32 10.15
N TYR A 138 -15.04 -16.27 10.54
CA TYR A 138 -14.49 -17.30 9.65
C TYR A 138 -15.58 -18.01 8.83
N PRO A 139 -16.73 -18.44 9.41
CA PRO A 139 -17.77 -19.13 8.64
C PRO A 139 -18.49 -18.25 7.60
N LEU A 140 -18.32 -16.93 7.67
CA LEU A 140 -19.03 -15.96 6.82
C LEU A 140 -18.17 -15.49 5.63
N LEU A 141 -16.90 -15.86 5.60
CA LEU A 141 -15.90 -15.36 4.68
C LEU A 141 -15.39 -16.47 3.78
N ASP A 142 -15.10 -16.13 2.54
CA ASP A 142 -14.43 -17.02 1.59
C ASP A 142 -12.97 -16.59 1.38
N PHE A 143 -12.69 -15.28 1.45
CA PHE A 143 -11.35 -14.72 1.21
C PHE A 143 -10.99 -13.57 2.16
N ILE A 144 -9.68 -13.38 2.33
CA ILE A 144 -9.10 -12.20 2.97
C ILE A 144 -8.18 -11.51 1.97
N VAL A 145 -8.45 -10.23 1.72
CA VAL A 145 -7.60 -9.39 0.88
C VAL A 145 -6.83 -8.41 1.76
N GLY A 146 -5.51 -8.56 1.79
CA GLY A 146 -4.62 -7.55 2.31
C GLY A 146 -4.36 -6.48 1.24
N TYR A 147 -4.46 -5.20 1.59
CA TYR A 147 -4.05 -4.08 0.74
C TYR A 147 -3.06 -3.18 1.46
N ASN A 148 -1.96 -2.85 0.79
CA ASN A 148 -0.96 -1.90 1.24
C ASN A 148 -1.13 -0.60 0.45
N MET A 149 -1.52 0.47 1.14
CA MET A 149 -1.76 1.78 0.54
C MET A 149 -0.49 2.47 0.06
N MET A 150 0.67 2.13 0.63
CA MET A 150 1.96 2.75 0.32
C MET A 150 2.60 2.14 -0.92
N ASP A 151 2.58 0.82 -1.00
CA ASP A 151 3.18 0.07 -2.12
C ASP A 151 2.18 -0.18 -3.25
N GLU A 152 0.93 0.26 -3.08
CA GLU A 152 -0.20 -0.03 -3.98
C GLU A 152 -0.29 -1.52 -4.34
N SER A 153 -0.06 -2.36 -3.32
CA SER A 153 0.05 -3.80 -3.47
C SER A 153 -1.05 -4.54 -2.73
N PHE A 154 -1.38 -5.74 -3.20
CA PHE A 154 -2.40 -6.56 -2.57
C PHE A 154 -2.01 -8.04 -2.52
N ALA A 155 -2.66 -8.76 -1.62
CA ALA A 155 -2.61 -10.21 -1.57
C ALA A 155 -3.99 -10.78 -1.26
N CYS A 156 -4.45 -11.75 -2.05
CA CYS A 156 -5.76 -12.38 -1.91
C CYS A 156 -5.61 -13.84 -1.47
N LEU A 157 -5.90 -14.12 -0.19
CA LEU A 157 -5.75 -15.46 0.37
C LEU A 157 -7.12 -16.09 0.65
N PRO A 158 -7.32 -17.40 0.39
CA PRO A 158 -8.52 -18.11 0.78
C PRO A 158 -8.62 -18.18 2.31
N ILE A 159 -9.84 -18.18 2.84
CA ILE A 159 -10.12 -18.17 4.28
C ILE A 159 -9.49 -19.37 5.00
N GLU A 160 -9.33 -20.50 4.30
CA GLU A 160 -8.69 -21.73 4.77
C GLU A 160 -7.26 -21.53 5.30
N GLN A 161 -6.54 -20.54 4.76
CA GLN A 161 -5.23 -20.18 5.29
C GLN A 161 -5.32 -19.77 6.76
N PHE A 162 -6.41 -19.14 7.16
CA PHE A 162 -6.62 -18.59 8.50
C PHE A 162 -7.43 -19.52 9.40
N LYS A 163 -7.48 -20.83 9.16
CA LYS A 163 -8.20 -21.76 10.07
C LYS A 163 -7.54 -21.85 11.46
N VAL A 164 -6.22 -22.02 11.46
CA VAL A 164 -5.41 -22.21 12.67
C VAL A 164 -4.83 -20.89 13.17
N LYS A 165 -4.26 -20.08 12.27
CA LYS A 165 -3.59 -18.81 12.62
C LYS A 165 -4.47 -17.62 12.28
N ARG A 166 -4.42 -16.58 13.11
CA ARG A 166 -5.15 -15.31 12.90
C ARG A 166 -4.47 -14.37 11.91
N SER A 167 -3.25 -14.67 11.52
CA SER A 167 -2.45 -13.85 10.63
C SER A 167 -1.60 -14.71 9.70
N LYS A 168 -1.18 -14.11 8.59
CA LYS A 168 -0.36 -14.76 7.57
C LYS A 168 0.72 -13.83 7.05
N ILE A 169 1.87 -14.43 6.75
CA ILE A 169 3.00 -13.80 6.08
C ILE A 169 2.85 -14.00 4.58
N VAL A 170 3.12 -12.98 3.79
CA VAL A 170 3.08 -12.99 2.34
C VAL A 170 4.40 -12.41 1.81
N HIS A 171 5.17 -13.23 1.11
CA HIS A 171 6.38 -12.76 0.44
C HIS A 171 6.01 -12.14 -0.91
N SER A 172 6.57 -10.97 -1.24
CA SER A 172 6.37 -10.37 -2.57
C SER A 172 6.97 -11.19 -3.71
N LYS A 173 8.00 -11.98 -3.42
CA LYS A 173 8.67 -12.86 -4.36
C LYS A 173 9.30 -14.03 -3.60
N ASN A 174 9.19 -15.23 -4.16
CA ASN A 174 9.82 -16.47 -3.69
C ASN A 174 9.72 -16.67 -2.17
N GLY A 175 8.75 -17.47 -1.70
CA GLY A 175 8.64 -17.76 -0.28
C GLY A 175 7.24 -18.17 0.13
N GLN A 176 6.91 -17.97 1.41
CA GLN A 176 5.60 -18.31 1.93
C GLN A 176 4.52 -17.41 1.31
N ASN A 177 3.47 -18.06 0.78
CA ASN A 177 2.28 -17.43 0.23
C ASN A 177 2.56 -16.42 -0.90
N HIS A 178 3.70 -16.52 -1.59
CA HIS A 178 4.07 -15.59 -2.66
C HIS A 178 3.14 -15.70 -3.88
N GLU A 179 2.54 -16.87 -4.10
CA GLU A 179 1.57 -17.16 -5.15
C GLU A 179 0.25 -16.36 -5.01
N PHE A 180 -0.02 -15.81 -3.83
CA PHE A 180 -1.18 -14.97 -3.54
C PHE A 180 -0.88 -13.47 -3.64
N TYR A 181 0.39 -13.08 -3.76
CA TYR A 181 0.79 -11.68 -3.93
C TYR A 181 0.47 -11.20 -5.35
N HIS A 182 -0.21 -10.05 -5.48
CA HIS A 182 -0.68 -9.50 -6.76
C HIS A 182 -1.49 -10.48 -7.61
N SER A 183 -2.21 -11.40 -6.96
CA SER A 183 -2.85 -12.52 -7.63
C SER A 183 -4.30 -12.66 -7.20
N TRP A 184 -5.20 -12.72 -8.17
CA TRP A 184 -6.61 -13.07 -7.99
C TRP A 184 -6.91 -14.53 -8.35
N LYS A 185 -5.87 -15.33 -8.65
CA LYS A 185 -6.01 -16.66 -9.27
C LYS A 185 -6.94 -17.60 -8.49
N GLU A 186 -6.81 -17.64 -7.17
CA GLU A 186 -7.65 -18.52 -6.33
C GLU A 186 -9.09 -18.05 -6.24
N LEU A 187 -9.32 -16.73 -6.29
CA LEU A 187 -10.65 -16.16 -6.35
C LEU A 187 -11.34 -16.51 -7.68
N ASP A 188 -10.60 -16.33 -8.79
CA ASP A 188 -11.05 -16.69 -10.14
C ASP A 188 -11.40 -18.20 -10.20
N HIS A 189 -10.56 -19.06 -9.60
CA HIS A 189 -10.79 -20.50 -9.54
C HIS A 189 -12.01 -20.89 -8.69
N PHE A 190 -12.17 -20.27 -7.53
CA PHE A 190 -13.28 -20.51 -6.62
C PHE A 190 -14.63 -20.21 -7.29
N LEU A 191 -14.72 -19.07 -7.98
CA LEU A 191 -15.95 -18.65 -8.67
C LEU A 191 -16.22 -19.46 -9.96
N ARG A 192 -15.20 -20.10 -10.55
CA ARG A 192 -15.39 -21.01 -11.71
C ARG A 192 -15.84 -22.41 -11.29
N LYS A 193 -15.30 -22.95 -10.19
CA LYS A 193 -15.63 -24.31 -9.72
C LYS A 193 -17.09 -24.47 -9.34
N ARG A 194 -17.69 -23.46 -8.71
CA ARG A 194 -19.11 -23.50 -8.34
C ARG A 194 -20.03 -23.45 -9.56
N ALA A 195 -19.63 -22.76 -10.63
CA ALA A 195 -20.37 -22.72 -11.89
C ALA A 195 -20.45 -24.06 -12.66
N VAL A 196 -19.59 -25.04 -12.33
CA VAL A 196 -19.57 -26.39 -12.96
C VAL A 196 -20.23 -27.44 -12.07
N SER A 197 -20.55 -27.11 -10.81
CA SER A 197 -21.14 -28.04 -9.84
C SER A 197 -22.67 -27.91 -9.74
N GLN A 198 -23.30 -27.23 -10.71
CA GLN A 198 -24.74 -27.12 -10.94
C GLN A 198 -25.07 -27.63 -12.33
#